data_AF-A0A7S4KSG1-F1
#
_entry.id   AF-A0A7S4KSG1-F1
#
_cell.length_a   1.000
_cell.length_b   1.000
_cell.length_c   1.000
_cell.angle_alpha   90.00
_cell.angle_beta   90.00
_cell.angle_gamma   90.00
#
_symmetry.space_group_name_H-M   'P 1'
#
loop_
_entity.id
_entity.type
_entity.pdbx_description
1 polymer ?
#
loop_
_entity_poly.entity_id
_entity_poly.type
_entity_poly.pdbx_seq_one_letter_code
_entity_poly.pdbx_strand_id
1 'polypeptide(L)'
;EDFWFLYPIHYNNPAVRDVLDQYRIGKVDPKDLVPREKDLKDPFANDPVRSKALLAHRQKPFNAEVPSALLTQNYITPNPLWFTRQHHPVPQVDLNTFRLGVSTDNTIDGENPSLSLSVDDLKKMKSKTVVVSLQCTGNRRKELTDLSQCQGLSWNLGAISTAEFKGVLLSDLLAEIGVSMADTKGAQHVQFGGLDEPFMSSIPIRKAVDLYGDVLIAYQMNGEDIPPDHGFPLRAVVPGHAGVRSAKWVSNIIVSKQEAPGMWTSGMSYKFLPFWIKDLKGVKNIEKEFSIQEVPVTSFICDVNNGVPVSEYDEEIEIKGIAYSGGGRSIISLGVTPDGGKTWVPGILEDGKDQIPGQAWAWTFWSCTVPVTKELKENGKLELASRAVDSACSSQPERTDLCWNIRGVLNNSWHRVIIPIEKGE
;
A
#
# COMPACT_ATOMS: atom_id res chain seq x y z
N GLU A 1 -30.04 -5.75 1.01
CA GLU A 1 -29.66 -4.42 0.48
C GLU A 1 -28.55 -3.73 1.30
N ASP A 2 -28.24 -4.21 2.52
CA ASP A 2 -27.19 -3.67 3.40
C ASP A 2 -25.79 -3.61 2.77
N PHE A 3 -25.50 -4.55 1.86
CA PHE A 3 -24.24 -4.60 1.12
C PHE A 3 -24.02 -3.36 0.23
N TRP A 4 -25.06 -2.76 -0.34
CA TRP A 4 -24.89 -1.60 -1.22
C TRP A 4 -24.48 -0.34 -0.45
N PHE A 5 -24.83 -0.24 0.85
CA PHE A 5 -24.40 0.85 1.73
C PHE A 5 -22.90 0.81 2.03
N LEU A 6 -22.36 -0.40 2.19
CA LEU A 6 -20.92 -0.61 2.40
C LEU A 6 -20.10 -0.25 1.17
N TYR A 7 -20.68 -0.38 -0.02
CA TYR A 7 -20.00 -0.16 -1.29
C TYR A 7 -20.78 0.80 -2.19
N PRO A 8 -20.64 2.12 -1.99
CA PRO A 8 -21.34 3.14 -2.78
C PRO A 8 -21.13 3.05 -4.30
N ILE A 9 -20.10 2.34 -4.74
CA ILE A 9 -19.85 2.06 -6.16
C ILE A 9 -21.03 1.36 -6.84
N HIS A 10 -21.81 0.54 -6.13
CA HIS A 10 -22.98 -0.12 -6.72
C HIS A 10 -24.09 0.87 -7.07
N TYR A 11 -24.24 1.96 -6.30
CA TYR A 11 -25.18 3.03 -6.62
C TYR A 11 -24.70 3.93 -7.76
N ASN A 12 -23.40 4.24 -7.76
CA ASN A 12 -22.85 5.33 -8.57
C ASN A 12 -22.18 4.85 -9.86
N ASN A 13 -22.09 3.55 -10.10
CA ASN A 13 -21.52 2.97 -11.32
C ASN A 13 -22.60 2.27 -12.16
N PRO A 14 -23.05 2.87 -13.28
CA PRO A 14 -24.05 2.27 -14.17
C PRO A 14 -23.67 0.87 -14.64
N ALA A 15 -22.39 0.59 -14.86
CA ALA A 15 -21.92 -0.72 -15.30
C ALA A 15 -22.21 -1.85 -14.29
N VAL A 16 -22.31 -1.54 -13.00
CA VAL A 16 -22.71 -2.52 -11.98
C VAL A 16 -24.18 -2.89 -12.15
N ARG A 17 -25.04 -1.92 -12.46
CA ARG A 17 -26.46 -2.20 -12.76
C ARG A 17 -26.61 -3.00 -14.03
N ASP A 18 -25.83 -2.69 -15.07
CA ASP A 18 -25.85 -3.44 -16.34
C ASP A 18 -25.47 -4.92 -16.14
N VAL A 19 -24.54 -5.21 -15.24
CA VAL A 19 -24.19 -6.60 -14.87
C VAL A 19 -25.34 -7.25 -14.09
N LEU A 20 -25.89 -6.58 -13.09
CA LEU A 20 -26.96 -7.15 -12.26
C LEU A 20 -28.26 -7.37 -13.03
N ASP A 21 -28.58 -6.50 -13.99
CA ASP A 21 -29.76 -6.65 -14.85
C ASP A 21 -29.69 -7.92 -15.72
N GLN A 22 -28.49 -8.41 -16.05
CA GLN A 22 -28.32 -9.71 -16.73
C GLN A 22 -28.80 -10.89 -15.87
N TYR A 23 -28.82 -10.74 -14.55
CA TYR A 23 -29.30 -11.74 -13.60
C TYR A 23 -30.74 -11.49 -13.15
N ARG A 24 -31.45 -10.55 -13.77
CA ARG A 24 -32.82 -10.22 -13.39
C ARG A 24 -33.78 -11.35 -13.77
N ILE A 25 -34.35 -11.99 -12.76
CA ILE A 25 -35.35 -13.07 -12.93
C ILE A 25 -36.80 -12.60 -12.77
N GLY A 26 -37.03 -11.33 -12.42
CA GLY A 26 -38.38 -10.79 -12.24
C GLY A 26 -38.43 -9.38 -11.63
N LYS A 27 -39.63 -8.98 -11.19
CA LYS A 27 -39.89 -7.79 -10.39
C LYS A 27 -40.71 -8.20 -9.18
N VAL A 28 -40.44 -7.60 -8.02
CA VAL A 28 -41.27 -7.77 -6.82
C VAL A 28 -42.60 -7.04 -7.04
N ASP A 29 -43.72 -7.66 -6.68
CA ASP A 29 -45.02 -7.00 -6.73
C ASP A 29 -44.99 -5.81 -5.75
N PRO A 30 -45.46 -4.61 -6.14
CA PRO A 30 -45.49 -3.46 -5.25
C PRO A 30 -46.20 -3.71 -3.90
N LYS A 31 -47.13 -4.68 -3.83
CA LYS A 31 -47.83 -5.06 -2.60
C LYS A 31 -46.96 -5.88 -1.64
N ASP A 32 -45.92 -6.54 -2.16
CA ASP A 32 -44.96 -7.33 -1.40
C ASP A 32 -43.75 -6.49 -0.94
N LEU A 33 -43.72 -5.20 -1.32
CA LEU A 33 -42.71 -4.26 -0.84
C LEU A 33 -42.98 -3.90 0.62
N VAL A 34 -42.24 -4.54 1.52
CA VAL A 34 -42.24 -4.17 2.93
C VAL A 34 -41.57 -2.80 3.09
N PRO A 35 -42.19 -1.82 3.77
CA PRO A 35 -41.58 -0.53 4.04
C PRO A 35 -40.25 -0.73 4.77
N ARG A 36 -39.20 -0.13 4.22
CA ARG A 36 -37.84 -0.24 4.73
C ARG A 36 -37.77 0.26 6.18
N GLU A 37 -37.16 -0.53 7.08
CA GLU A 37 -36.73 -0.03 8.38
C GLU A 37 -35.76 1.15 8.16
N LYS A 38 -36.14 2.32 8.67
CA LYS A 38 -35.34 3.56 8.53
C LYS A 38 -34.07 3.55 9.39
N ASP A 39 -33.92 2.59 10.30
CA ASP A 39 -32.84 2.53 11.29
C ASP A 39 -31.69 1.60 10.89
N LEU A 40 -31.26 1.66 9.62
CA LEU A 40 -29.95 1.11 9.29
C LEU A 40 -28.88 2.05 9.87
N LYS A 41 -28.33 1.66 11.03
CA LYS A 41 -27.20 2.34 11.65
C LYS A 41 -26.08 2.45 10.62
N ASP A 42 -25.57 3.66 10.44
CA ASP A 42 -24.43 3.93 9.57
C ASP A 42 -23.26 3.01 9.96
N PRO A 43 -22.81 2.11 9.06
CA PRO A 43 -21.81 1.11 9.41
C PRO A 43 -20.45 1.72 9.75
N PHE A 44 -20.23 2.99 9.40
CA PHE A 44 -19.03 3.76 9.72
C PHE A 44 -19.20 4.67 10.95
N ALA A 45 -20.31 4.58 11.70
CA ALA A 45 -20.60 5.49 12.80
C ALA A 45 -19.56 5.44 13.94
N ASN A 46 -18.92 4.29 14.13
CA ASN A 46 -17.93 4.06 15.19
C ASN A 46 -16.49 4.09 14.66
N ASP A 47 -16.29 4.51 13.41
CA ASP A 47 -14.96 4.70 12.88
C ASP A 47 -14.20 5.76 13.72
N PRO A 48 -12.88 5.60 13.93
CA PRO A 48 -12.08 6.52 14.72
C PRO A 48 -12.05 7.94 14.15
N VAL A 49 -11.71 8.91 14.99
CA VAL A 49 -11.43 10.29 14.56
C VAL A 49 -10.01 10.35 14.02
N ARG A 50 -9.81 11.01 12.87
CA ARG A 50 -8.50 11.12 12.20
C ARG A 50 -7.97 12.54 12.20
N SER A 51 -6.66 12.67 12.03
CA SER A 51 -5.99 13.96 11.87
C SER A 51 -6.54 14.73 10.68
N LYS A 52 -6.80 16.04 10.88
CA LYS A 52 -7.18 16.96 9.80
C LYS A 52 -6.02 17.33 8.88
N ALA A 53 -4.79 16.99 9.25
CA ALA A 53 -3.61 17.22 8.42
C ALA A 53 -3.53 16.23 7.25
N LEU A 54 -4.26 15.11 7.28
CA LEU A 54 -4.29 14.15 6.18
C LEU A 54 -5.13 14.67 5.00
N LEU A 55 -4.70 14.33 3.79
CA LEU A 55 -5.44 14.61 2.56
C LEU A 55 -6.47 13.49 2.33
N ALA A 56 -7.72 13.73 2.74
CA ALA A 56 -8.79 12.75 2.61
C ALA A 56 -9.34 12.68 1.17
N HIS A 57 -9.22 11.52 0.53
CA HIS A 57 -9.85 11.25 -0.78
C HIS A 57 -11.26 10.68 -0.66
N ARG A 58 -11.55 10.03 0.47
CA ARG A 58 -12.86 9.44 0.77
C ARG A 58 -13.07 9.37 2.27
N GLN A 59 -14.29 9.68 2.72
CA GLN A 59 -14.66 9.58 4.14
C GLN A 59 -15.19 8.19 4.51
N LYS A 60 -15.94 7.54 3.61
CA LYS A 60 -16.57 6.23 3.86
C LYS A 60 -16.44 5.30 2.64
N PRO A 61 -15.64 4.22 2.71
CA PRO A 61 -14.62 3.95 3.74
C PRO A 61 -13.53 5.03 3.76
N PHE A 62 -12.94 5.30 4.94
CA PHE A 62 -11.94 6.36 5.11
C PHE A 62 -10.65 6.05 4.36
N ASN A 63 -10.24 6.96 3.49
CA ASN A 63 -9.00 6.84 2.72
C ASN A 63 -8.33 8.20 2.62
N ALA A 64 -7.12 8.32 3.15
CA ALA A 64 -6.39 9.58 3.21
C ALA A 64 -4.88 9.35 3.15
N GLU A 65 -4.16 10.31 2.57
CA GLU A 65 -2.71 10.26 2.41
C GLU A 65 -1.99 11.37 3.17
N VAL A 66 -0.69 11.18 3.37
CA VAL A 66 0.18 12.19 3.97
C VAL A 66 0.43 13.30 2.94
N PRO A 67 0.25 14.59 3.29
CA PRO A 67 0.72 15.68 2.42
C PRO A 67 2.21 15.49 2.07
N SER A 68 2.59 15.73 0.81
CA SER A 68 3.96 15.47 0.34
C SER A 68 5.02 16.20 1.15
N ALA A 69 4.76 17.45 1.52
CA ALA A 69 5.65 18.28 2.34
C ALA A 69 5.91 17.71 3.75
N LEU A 70 5.08 16.78 4.22
CA LEU A 70 5.24 16.12 5.53
C LEU A 70 5.96 14.76 5.44
N LEU A 71 6.14 14.19 4.24
CA LEU A 71 6.74 12.86 4.07
C LEU A 71 8.21 12.79 4.51
N THR A 72 8.95 13.89 4.35
CA THR A 72 10.38 13.98 4.68
C THR A 72 10.65 14.56 6.07
N GLN A 73 9.62 14.92 6.83
CA GLN A 73 9.78 15.57 8.14
C GLN A 73 10.18 14.61 9.25
N ASN A 74 9.81 13.33 9.12
CA ASN A 74 10.13 12.30 10.10
C ASN A 74 10.41 10.99 9.37
N TYR A 75 11.57 10.37 9.64
CA TYR A 75 11.90 9.06 9.08
C TYR A 75 10.87 7.99 9.47
N ILE A 76 10.40 8.06 10.72
CA ILE A 76 9.26 7.30 11.22
C ILE A 76 8.02 8.20 11.18
N THR A 77 7.06 7.86 10.32
CA THR A 77 5.82 8.63 10.18
C THR A 77 4.98 8.51 11.46
N PRO A 78 4.60 9.63 12.11
CA PRO A 78 3.77 9.58 13.32
C PRO A 78 2.42 8.89 13.07
N ASN A 79 1.95 8.12 14.05
CA ASN A 79 0.69 7.36 13.96
C ASN A 79 -0.50 8.19 13.44
N PRO A 80 -0.77 9.42 13.93
CA PRO A 80 -1.90 10.23 13.44
C PRO A 80 -1.76 10.73 12.00
N LEU A 81 -0.55 10.70 11.43
CA LEU A 81 -0.24 11.12 10.06
C LEU A 81 -0.05 9.94 9.11
N TRP A 82 -0.16 8.70 9.58
CA TRP A 82 0.03 7.53 8.75
C TRP A 82 -1.05 7.39 7.67
N PHE A 83 -0.65 7.17 6.41
CA PHE A 83 -1.64 7.05 5.33
C PHE A 83 -2.64 5.92 5.61
N THR A 84 -3.92 6.21 5.43
CA THR A 84 -4.98 5.27 5.76
C THR A 84 -5.67 4.79 4.49
N ARG A 85 -5.69 3.47 4.28
CA ARG A 85 -6.47 2.83 3.23
C ARG A 85 -7.45 1.85 3.86
N GLN A 86 -8.74 2.13 3.76
CA GLN A 86 -9.83 1.25 4.17
C GLN A 86 -10.69 0.80 2.98
N HIS A 87 -11.06 -0.48 2.98
CA HIS A 87 -12.08 -1.04 2.09
C HIS A 87 -13.45 -1.11 2.74
N HIS A 88 -13.48 -1.19 4.08
CA HIS A 88 -14.66 -1.45 4.92
C HIS A 88 -14.61 -0.57 6.17
N PRO A 89 -15.68 -0.55 6.99
CA PRO A 89 -15.64 0.08 8.31
C PRO A 89 -14.55 -0.51 9.21
N VAL A 90 -14.11 0.28 10.19
CA VAL A 90 -13.11 -0.17 11.17
C VAL A 90 -13.78 -1.10 12.20
N PRO A 91 -13.34 -2.36 12.33
CA PRO A 91 -13.87 -3.29 13.32
C PRO A 91 -13.70 -2.76 14.75
N GLN A 92 -14.74 -2.98 15.57
CA GLN A 92 -14.67 -2.76 17.01
C GLN A 92 -14.28 -4.08 17.67
N VAL A 93 -13.16 -4.10 18.41
CA VAL A 93 -12.58 -5.34 18.93
C VAL A 93 -12.64 -5.36 20.45
N ASP A 94 -13.22 -6.42 21.00
CA ASP A 94 -13.12 -6.78 22.42
C ASP A 94 -11.99 -7.80 22.63
N LEU A 95 -10.94 -7.39 23.33
CA LEU A 95 -9.77 -8.23 23.59
C LEU A 95 -10.08 -9.50 24.40
N ASN A 96 -11.16 -9.51 25.20
CA ASN A 96 -11.51 -10.67 26.01
C ASN A 96 -11.96 -11.85 25.14
N THR A 97 -12.67 -11.55 24.05
CA THR A 97 -13.27 -12.52 23.14
C THR A 97 -12.45 -12.72 21.87
N PHE A 98 -11.65 -11.73 21.48
CA PHE A 98 -10.79 -11.81 20.30
C PHE A 98 -9.79 -12.97 20.41
N ARG A 99 -9.65 -13.73 19.32
CA ARG A 99 -8.63 -14.77 19.17
C ARG A 99 -8.03 -14.71 17.78
N LEU A 100 -6.72 -14.95 17.69
CA LEU A 100 -6.02 -15.24 16.45
C LEU A 100 -6.06 -16.75 16.19
N GLY A 101 -6.73 -17.17 15.13
CA GLY A 101 -6.65 -18.52 14.59
C GLY A 101 -5.44 -18.70 13.67
N VAL A 102 -4.68 -19.78 13.84
CA VAL A 102 -3.62 -20.19 12.91
C VAL A 102 -3.83 -21.64 12.55
N SER A 103 -3.99 -21.98 11.27
CA SER A 103 -4.29 -23.36 10.85
C SER A 103 -3.80 -23.68 9.43
N THR A 104 -3.87 -24.96 9.06
CA THR A 104 -3.85 -25.39 7.65
C THR A 104 -5.28 -25.57 7.13
N ASP A 105 -5.49 -25.40 5.83
CA ASP A 105 -6.76 -25.79 5.18
C ASP A 105 -6.71 -27.23 4.64
N ASN A 106 -7.85 -27.68 4.10
CA ASN A 106 -8.01 -29.01 3.53
C ASN A 106 -7.23 -29.26 2.22
N THR A 107 -6.50 -28.26 1.71
CA THR A 107 -5.63 -28.45 0.55
C THR A 107 -4.25 -28.95 0.94
N ILE A 108 -3.87 -28.82 2.21
CA ILE A 108 -2.63 -29.34 2.78
C ILE A 108 -2.80 -30.82 3.10
N ASP A 109 -1.78 -31.62 2.78
CA ASP A 109 -1.82 -33.07 3.00
C ASP A 109 -1.54 -33.37 4.49
N GLY A 110 -2.33 -34.27 5.11
CA GLY A 110 -2.11 -34.75 6.49
C GLY A 110 -3.11 -34.21 7.51
N GLU A 111 -2.68 -34.14 8.78
CA GLU A 111 -3.47 -33.55 9.86
C GLU A 111 -3.62 -32.04 9.66
N ASN A 112 -4.76 -31.47 10.11
CA ASN A 112 -5.03 -30.03 10.08
C ASN A 112 -4.81 -29.40 11.46
N PRO A 113 -3.56 -29.16 11.88
CA PRO A 113 -3.28 -28.52 13.16
C PRO A 113 -3.87 -27.12 13.18
N SER A 114 -4.29 -26.70 14.38
CA SER A 114 -4.77 -25.33 14.59
C SER A 114 -4.36 -24.81 15.97
N LEU A 115 -4.17 -23.50 16.04
CA LEU A 115 -3.90 -22.74 17.24
C LEU A 115 -4.95 -21.64 17.38
N SER A 116 -5.30 -21.32 18.62
CA SER A 116 -6.14 -20.17 18.95
C SER A 116 -5.47 -19.40 20.07
N LEU A 117 -5.01 -18.18 19.78
CA LEU A 117 -4.19 -17.38 20.69
C LEU A 117 -4.90 -16.09 21.05
N SER A 118 -4.83 -15.68 22.32
CA SER A 118 -5.16 -14.30 22.70
C SER A 118 -4.03 -13.34 22.33
N VAL A 119 -4.29 -12.03 22.38
CA VAL A 119 -3.23 -11.02 22.19
C VAL A 119 -2.17 -11.11 23.30
N ASP A 120 -2.57 -11.44 24.52
CA ASP A 120 -1.64 -11.62 25.65
C ASP A 120 -0.75 -12.85 25.48
N ASP A 121 -1.25 -13.91 24.83
CA ASP A 121 -0.41 -15.08 24.50
C ASP A 121 0.67 -14.69 23.49
N LEU A 122 0.31 -13.93 22.45
CA LEU A 122 1.28 -13.41 21.48
C LEU A 122 2.30 -12.46 22.13
N LYS A 123 1.89 -11.62 23.08
CA LYS A 123 2.79 -10.71 23.81
C LYS A 123 3.80 -11.46 24.70
N LYS A 124 3.55 -12.72 25.06
CA LYS A 124 4.49 -13.59 25.81
C LYS A 124 5.47 -14.34 24.90
N MET A 125 5.17 -14.46 23.61
CA MET A 125 6.07 -15.10 22.63
C MET A 125 7.28 -14.21 22.32
N LYS A 126 8.31 -14.81 21.71
CA LYS A 126 9.48 -14.05 21.22
C LYS A 126 9.03 -13.03 20.17
N SER A 127 9.26 -11.75 20.47
CA SER A 127 8.92 -10.65 19.55
C SER A 127 10.15 -10.14 18.80
N LYS A 128 9.91 -9.60 17.60
CA LYS A 128 10.88 -8.81 16.84
C LYS A 128 10.30 -7.43 16.54
N THR A 129 11.18 -6.43 16.49
CA THR A 129 10.87 -5.07 16.07
C THR A 129 11.52 -4.81 14.72
N VAL A 130 10.76 -4.31 13.75
CA VAL A 130 11.21 -4.07 12.37
C VAL A 130 10.67 -2.74 11.87
N VAL A 131 11.53 -1.91 11.28
CA VAL A 131 11.12 -0.67 10.62
C VAL A 131 10.72 -0.98 9.17
N VAL A 132 9.50 -0.64 8.78
CA VAL A 132 8.93 -1.04 7.48
C VAL A 132 8.19 0.13 6.83
N SER A 133 8.48 0.37 5.55
CA SER A 133 7.65 1.19 4.68
C SER A 133 6.55 0.36 4.05
N LEU A 134 5.30 0.80 4.21
CA LEU A 134 4.17 0.22 3.49
C LEU A 134 3.71 1.19 2.41
N GLN A 135 3.71 0.72 1.17
CA GLN A 135 3.24 1.50 0.02
C GLN A 135 1.96 0.89 -0.57
N CYS A 136 0.94 1.72 -0.79
CA CYS A 136 -0.20 1.30 -1.59
C CYS A 136 0.22 1.14 -3.05
N THR A 137 -0.18 0.06 -3.74
CA THR A 137 0.09 -0.09 -5.18
C THR A 137 -0.52 1.02 -6.03
N GLY A 138 -1.51 1.74 -5.48
CA GLY A 138 -2.13 2.89 -6.12
C GLY A 138 -1.43 4.21 -5.87
N ASN A 139 -0.28 4.25 -5.18
CA ASN A 139 0.46 5.49 -5.00
C ASN A 139 0.75 6.12 -6.37
N ARG A 140 0.57 7.44 -6.50
CA ARG A 140 0.68 8.20 -7.75
C ARG A 140 -0.29 7.75 -8.85
N ARG A 141 -1.46 7.19 -8.49
CA ARG A 141 -2.51 6.87 -9.46
C ARG A 141 -3.03 8.12 -10.17
N LYS A 142 -3.03 9.29 -9.49
CA LYS A 142 -3.52 10.54 -10.10
C LYS A 142 -2.82 10.83 -11.43
N GLU A 143 -1.50 10.71 -11.47
CA GLU A 143 -0.70 10.99 -12.68
C GLU A 143 -1.08 10.07 -13.86
N LEU A 144 -1.38 8.80 -13.60
CA LEU A 144 -1.86 7.89 -14.63
C LEU A 144 -3.29 8.23 -15.08
N THR A 145 -4.13 8.66 -14.12
CA THR A 145 -5.53 9.02 -14.37
C THR A 145 -5.63 10.30 -15.21
N ASP A 146 -4.74 11.26 -14.98
CA ASP A 146 -4.66 12.51 -15.75
C ASP A 146 -4.28 12.26 -17.22
N LEU A 147 -3.60 11.14 -17.54
CA LEU A 147 -3.35 10.70 -18.92
C LEU A 147 -4.57 10.00 -19.54
N SER A 148 -5.15 9.05 -18.80
CA SER A 148 -6.34 8.32 -19.22
C SER A 148 -7.01 7.66 -18.01
N GLN A 149 -8.33 7.74 -17.93
CA GLN A 149 -9.11 7.34 -16.76
C GLN A 149 -8.75 5.93 -16.25
N CYS A 150 -8.17 5.87 -15.04
CA CYS A 150 -7.94 4.63 -14.31
C CYS A 150 -9.10 4.31 -13.36
N GLN A 151 -9.18 3.07 -12.90
CA GLN A 151 -10.14 2.63 -11.88
C GLN A 151 -9.49 2.57 -10.49
N GLY A 152 -9.80 3.52 -9.62
CA GLY A 152 -9.34 3.52 -8.22
C GLY A 152 -9.41 4.88 -7.56
N LEU A 153 -8.89 4.97 -6.33
CA LEU A 153 -8.72 6.25 -5.63
C LEU A 153 -7.58 7.05 -6.27
N SER A 154 -7.80 8.35 -6.48
CA SER A 154 -6.82 9.23 -7.11
C SER A 154 -5.78 9.71 -6.08
N TRP A 155 -4.92 8.78 -5.63
CA TRP A 155 -3.81 9.07 -4.72
C TRP A 155 -2.76 9.96 -5.40
N ASN A 156 -2.23 10.93 -4.65
CA ASN A 156 -1.02 11.65 -5.01
C ASN A 156 0.21 10.84 -4.55
N LEU A 157 1.17 11.48 -3.89
CA LEU A 157 2.46 10.89 -3.51
C LEU A 157 2.46 10.18 -2.16
N GLY A 158 1.44 10.45 -1.33
CA GLY A 158 1.45 10.19 0.11
C GLY A 158 0.84 8.86 0.52
N ALA A 159 0.53 7.96 -0.41
CA ALA A 159 0.04 6.61 -0.10
C ALA A 159 1.21 5.65 0.25
N ILE A 160 2.14 6.15 1.08
CA ILE A 160 3.31 5.46 1.63
C ILE A 160 3.64 6.08 3.00
N SER A 161 4.02 5.26 3.98
CA SER A 161 4.50 5.70 5.30
C SER A 161 5.42 4.63 5.92
N THR A 162 6.23 5.00 6.91
CA THR A 162 7.26 4.14 7.54
C THR A 162 7.19 4.13 9.05
N ALA A 163 7.12 2.94 9.68
CA ALA A 163 6.87 2.74 11.11
C ALA A 163 7.77 1.65 11.63
N GLU A 164 8.04 1.74 12.91
CA GLU A 164 8.52 0.63 13.70
C GLU A 164 7.35 -0.27 14.09
N PHE A 165 7.34 -1.52 13.62
CA PHE A 165 6.35 -2.52 14.01
C PHE A 165 6.98 -3.54 14.95
N LYS A 166 6.26 -3.91 16.02
CA LYS A 166 6.66 -4.97 16.92
C LYS A 166 5.59 -6.06 17.01
N GLY A 167 6.03 -7.31 16.93
CA GLY A 167 5.17 -8.47 16.83
C GLY A 167 5.90 -9.79 16.93
N VAL A 168 5.17 -10.88 16.77
CA VAL A 168 5.73 -12.24 16.64
C VAL A 168 6.06 -12.49 15.17
N LEU A 169 7.20 -13.13 14.90
CA LEU A 169 7.53 -13.56 13.54
C LEU A 169 6.50 -14.58 13.05
N LEU A 170 6.00 -14.40 11.83
CA LEU A 170 5.05 -15.34 11.24
C LEU A 170 5.68 -16.73 11.10
N SER A 171 6.96 -16.81 10.77
CA SER A 171 7.70 -18.08 10.70
C SER A 171 7.62 -18.88 12.01
N ASP A 172 7.69 -18.19 13.15
CA ASP A 172 7.64 -18.83 14.47
C ASP A 172 6.23 -19.35 14.77
N LEU A 173 5.18 -18.58 14.42
CA LEU A 173 3.79 -19.02 14.54
C LEU A 173 3.47 -20.22 13.63
N LEU A 174 4.00 -20.23 12.41
CA LEU A 174 3.80 -21.35 11.49
C LEU A 174 4.53 -22.61 11.96
N ALA A 175 5.69 -22.47 12.61
CA ALA A 175 6.44 -23.59 13.15
C ALA A 175 5.67 -24.34 14.25
N GLU A 176 4.85 -23.64 15.05
CA GLU A 176 3.98 -24.24 16.07
C GLU A 176 2.92 -25.19 15.48
N ILE A 177 2.55 -25.04 14.20
CA ILE A 177 1.69 -25.97 13.45
C ILE A 177 2.48 -26.89 12.49
N GLY A 178 3.80 -26.94 12.67
CA GLY A 178 4.73 -27.78 11.93
C GLY A 178 4.98 -27.32 10.49
N VAL A 179 4.78 -26.04 10.16
CA VAL A 179 5.09 -25.47 8.84
C VAL A 179 6.33 -24.58 8.97
N SER A 180 7.36 -24.88 8.20
CA SER A 180 8.65 -24.19 8.29
C SER A 180 9.34 -24.06 6.93
N MET A 181 10.50 -23.42 6.89
CA MET A 181 11.34 -23.39 5.69
C MET A 181 11.82 -24.78 5.27
N ALA A 182 12.04 -25.69 6.22
CA ALA A 182 12.51 -27.04 5.95
C ALA A 182 11.39 -27.95 5.42
N ASP A 183 10.15 -27.71 5.87
CA ASP A 183 8.97 -28.45 5.43
C ASP A 183 7.75 -27.54 5.40
N THR A 184 7.29 -27.21 4.19
CA THR A 184 6.08 -26.40 3.98
C THR A 184 4.82 -27.25 3.92
N LYS A 185 4.91 -28.58 4.02
CA LYS A 185 3.79 -29.52 3.83
C LYS A 185 3.08 -29.34 2.48
N GLY A 186 3.83 -28.96 1.45
CA GLY A 186 3.30 -28.69 0.11
C GLY A 186 2.53 -27.37 -0.03
N ALA A 187 2.40 -26.58 1.05
CA ALA A 187 1.78 -25.26 1.00
C ALA A 187 2.48 -24.36 -0.03
N GLN A 188 1.72 -23.45 -0.63
CA GLN A 188 2.20 -22.46 -1.60
C GLN A 188 1.94 -21.03 -1.11
N HIS A 189 0.96 -20.84 -0.21
CA HIS A 189 0.52 -19.54 0.26
C HIS A 189 0.19 -19.57 1.75
N VAL A 190 0.29 -18.39 2.37
CA VAL A 190 -0.32 -18.09 3.66
C VAL A 190 -1.34 -16.99 3.46
N GLN A 191 -2.58 -17.29 3.84
CA GLN A 191 -3.73 -16.40 3.74
C GLN A 191 -3.95 -15.70 5.08
N PHE A 192 -4.34 -14.43 5.01
CA PHE A 192 -4.69 -13.58 6.14
C PHE A 192 -6.15 -13.15 5.98
N GLY A 193 -6.97 -13.51 6.96
CA GLY A 193 -8.34 -13.01 7.11
C GLY A 193 -8.40 -11.95 8.20
N GLY A 194 -9.03 -10.82 7.90
CA GLY A 194 -9.31 -9.75 8.86
C GLY A 194 -10.72 -9.84 9.44
N LEU A 195 -10.98 -9.09 10.50
CA LEU A 195 -12.34 -8.88 11.04
C LEU A 195 -13.21 -8.01 10.12
N ASP A 196 -12.61 -7.30 9.16
CA ASP A 196 -13.28 -6.51 8.13
C ASP A 196 -13.72 -7.38 6.94
N GLU A 197 -14.43 -8.47 7.23
CA GLU A 197 -14.93 -9.38 6.20
C GLU A 197 -15.71 -8.62 5.10
N PRO A 198 -15.57 -9.02 3.83
CA PRO A 198 -14.86 -10.21 3.34
C PRO A 198 -13.38 -9.99 2.97
N PHE A 199 -12.67 -9.03 3.56
CA PHE A 199 -11.26 -8.79 3.20
C PHE A 199 -10.36 -10.00 3.51
N MET A 200 -9.67 -10.49 2.48
CA MET A 200 -8.60 -11.48 2.62
C MET A 200 -7.42 -11.15 1.70
N SER A 201 -6.22 -11.47 2.20
CA SER A 201 -4.97 -11.31 1.46
C SER A 201 -4.11 -12.56 1.58
N SER A 202 -3.17 -12.80 0.68
CA SER A 202 -2.16 -13.85 0.88
C SER A 202 -0.79 -13.48 0.34
N ILE A 203 0.22 -14.10 0.94
CA ILE A 203 1.61 -14.04 0.48
C ILE A 203 2.09 -15.45 0.09
N PRO A 204 3.11 -15.56 -0.78
CA PRO A 204 3.74 -16.84 -1.04
C PRO A 204 4.33 -17.44 0.24
N ILE A 205 4.22 -18.77 0.39
CA ILE A 205 4.73 -19.50 1.55
C ILE A 205 6.21 -19.20 1.79
N ARG A 206 6.98 -19.05 0.70
CA ARG A 206 8.42 -18.76 0.76
C ARG A 206 8.71 -17.48 1.52
N LYS A 207 7.90 -16.43 1.36
CA LYS A 207 8.05 -15.19 2.13
C LYS A 207 7.61 -15.36 3.59
N ALA A 208 6.57 -16.17 3.83
CA ALA A 208 6.03 -16.38 5.16
C ALA A 208 6.97 -17.17 6.10
N VAL A 209 7.71 -18.15 5.55
CA VAL A 209 8.66 -18.98 6.32
C VAL A 209 10.12 -18.53 6.24
N ASP A 210 10.39 -17.43 5.51
CA ASP A 210 11.75 -16.90 5.37
C ASP A 210 12.25 -16.29 6.69
N LEU A 211 13.33 -16.86 7.23
CA LEU A 211 13.98 -16.41 8.46
C LEU A 211 14.56 -15.00 8.36
N TYR A 212 14.82 -14.53 7.13
CA TYR A 212 15.25 -13.15 6.83
C TYR A 212 14.12 -12.31 6.23
N GLY A 213 12.90 -12.86 6.15
CA GLY A 213 11.75 -12.20 5.53
C GLY A 213 11.06 -11.18 6.42
N ASP A 214 11.27 -11.25 7.74
CA ASP A 214 10.75 -10.30 8.73
C ASP A 214 9.22 -10.09 8.69
N VAL A 215 8.48 -11.11 8.28
CA VAL A 215 7.01 -11.06 8.31
C VAL A 215 6.54 -11.12 9.75
N LEU A 216 5.79 -10.13 10.19
CA LEU A 216 5.28 -10.03 11.56
C LEU A 216 3.77 -10.18 11.61
N ILE A 217 3.28 -10.80 12.69
CA ILE A 217 1.98 -10.50 13.26
C ILE A 217 2.20 -9.47 14.36
N ALA A 218 2.03 -8.20 13.99
CA ALA A 218 2.32 -7.05 14.84
C ALA A 218 1.13 -6.68 15.72
N TYR A 219 1.45 -6.31 16.97
CA TYR A 219 0.51 -5.75 17.95
C TYR A 219 0.91 -4.35 18.43
N GLN A 220 2.13 -3.90 18.09
CA GLN A 220 2.63 -2.56 18.37
C GLN A 220 3.10 -1.84 17.09
N MET A 221 2.89 -0.52 17.05
CA MET A 221 3.32 0.39 15.99
C MET A 221 3.83 1.70 16.62
N ASN A 222 5.09 2.04 16.32
CA ASN A 222 5.79 3.22 16.85
C ASN A 222 5.80 3.27 18.39
N GLY A 223 6.06 2.12 19.04
CA GLY A 223 6.13 1.99 20.50
C GLY A 223 4.79 1.88 21.23
N GLU A 224 3.67 2.11 20.54
CA GLU A 224 2.32 2.06 21.10
C GLU A 224 1.55 0.84 20.58
N ASP A 225 0.45 0.45 21.24
CA ASP A 225 -0.48 -0.53 20.64
C ASP A 225 -0.96 0.00 19.27
N ILE A 226 -1.14 -0.89 18.30
CA ILE A 226 -1.53 -0.49 16.93
C ILE A 226 -2.83 0.33 16.97
N PRO A 227 -2.89 1.51 16.35
CA PRO A 227 -4.12 2.29 16.28
C PRO A 227 -5.26 1.57 15.52
N PRO A 228 -6.54 1.81 15.83
CA PRO A 228 -7.66 1.13 15.19
C PRO A 228 -7.66 1.17 13.65
N ASP A 229 -7.36 2.31 13.03
CA ASP A 229 -7.26 2.43 11.56
C ASP A 229 -6.13 1.58 10.94
N HIS A 230 -5.15 1.18 11.75
CA HIS A 230 -3.95 0.47 11.32
C HIS A 230 -3.97 -1.02 11.72
N GLY A 231 -5.07 -1.50 12.28
CA GLY A 231 -5.33 -2.93 12.48
C GLY A 231 -5.39 -3.40 13.92
N PHE A 232 -5.73 -2.54 14.90
CA PHE A 232 -5.89 -2.98 16.28
C PHE A 232 -6.80 -4.22 16.39
N PRO A 233 -6.42 -5.29 17.12
CA PRO A 233 -5.21 -5.41 17.90
C PRO A 233 -4.02 -6.02 17.15
N LEU A 234 -4.27 -6.71 16.03
CA LEU A 234 -3.27 -7.43 15.27
C LEU A 234 -3.31 -7.08 13.78
N ARG A 235 -2.12 -6.87 13.20
CA ARG A 235 -1.97 -6.78 11.74
C ARG A 235 -0.85 -7.68 11.26
N ALA A 236 -0.99 -8.17 10.04
CA ALA A 236 0.17 -8.66 9.29
C ALA A 236 1.01 -7.47 8.83
N VAL A 237 2.33 -7.60 8.91
CA VAL A 237 3.30 -6.69 8.31
C VAL A 237 4.21 -7.53 7.44
N VAL A 238 4.21 -7.27 6.13
CA VAL A 238 4.96 -8.03 5.13
C VAL A 238 6.00 -7.10 4.48
N PRO A 239 7.25 -7.07 4.98
CA PRO A 239 8.27 -6.16 4.48
C PRO A 239 8.57 -6.35 2.99
N GLY A 240 8.79 -5.23 2.28
CA GLY A 240 9.09 -5.21 0.85
C GLY A 240 7.91 -5.50 -0.08
N HIS A 241 6.72 -5.74 0.47
CA HIS A 241 5.51 -6.06 -0.30
C HIS A 241 4.54 -4.88 -0.36
N ALA A 242 3.66 -4.91 -1.35
CA ALA A 242 2.53 -4.01 -1.48
C ALA A 242 1.69 -4.00 -0.21
N GLY A 243 1.24 -2.83 0.24
CA GLY A 243 0.54 -2.64 1.51
C GLY A 243 -0.72 -3.49 1.67
N VAL A 244 -1.37 -3.92 0.58
CA VAL A 244 -2.53 -4.85 0.62
C VAL A 244 -2.17 -6.23 1.19
N ARG A 245 -0.90 -6.65 1.13
CA ARG A 245 -0.42 -7.92 1.69
C ARG A 245 -0.23 -7.84 3.22
N SER A 246 -0.15 -6.63 3.77
CA SER A 246 -0.10 -6.35 5.21
C SER A 246 -1.52 -6.15 5.76
N ALA A 247 -2.29 -7.24 5.77
CA ALA A 247 -3.68 -7.29 6.23
C ALA A 247 -3.84 -6.73 7.65
N LYS A 248 -4.96 -6.05 7.90
CA LYS A 248 -5.27 -5.42 9.19
C LYS A 248 -6.34 -6.22 9.91
N TRP A 249 -6.44 -6.02 11.23
CA TRP A 249 -7.43 -6.68 12.08
C TRP A 249 -7.39 -8.21 11.92
N VAL A 250 -6.19 -8.77 11.79
CA VAL A 250 -5.98 -10.17 11.43
C VAL A 250 -6.52 -11.06 12.53
N SER A 251 -7.54 -11.84 12.18
CA SER A 251 -8.18 -12.82 13.07
C SER A 251 -7.85 -14.24 12.69
N ASN A 252 -7.47 -14.51 11.43
CA ASN A 252 -7.18 -15.85 10.93
C ASN A 252 -5.97 -15.87 10.00
N ILE A 253 -5.12 -16.88 10.18
CA ILE A 253 -3.97 -17.20 9.34
C ILE A 253 -4.15 -18.63 8.85
N ILE A 254 -4.21 -18.81 7.53
CA ILE A 254 -4.50 -20.11 6.92
C ILE A 254 -3.39 -20.47 5.94
N VAL A 255 -2.73 -21.60 6.18
CA VAL A 255 -1.74 -22.18 5.27
C VAL A 255 -2.47 -23.00 4.20
N SER A 256 -2.16 -22.74 2.92
CA SER A 256 -2.90 -23.28 1.78
C SER A 256 -2.01 -23.54 0.56
N LYS A 257 -2.46 -24.42 -0.34
CA LYS A 257 -1.92 -24.54 -1.71
C LYS A 257 -2.43 -23.41 -2.63
N GLN A 258 -3.43 -22.64 -2.22
CA GLN A 258 -4.09 -21.63 -3.04
C GLN A 258 -3.92 -20.21 -2.46
N GLU A 259 -3.93 -19.21 -3.35
CA GLU A 259 -4.08 -17.81 -2.94
C GLU A 259 -5.36 -17.58 -2.12
N ALA A 260 -5.35 -16.54 -1.30
CA ALA A 260 -6.56 -16.15 -0.57
C ALA A 260 -7.73 -15.90 -1.55
N PRO A 261 -8.92 -16.45 -1.28
CA PRO A 261 -10.07 -16.22 -2.11
C PRO A 261 -10.53 -14.76 -2.01
N GLY A 262 -11.24 -14.30 -3.04
CA GLY A 262 -11.95 -13.02 -3.00
C GLY A 262 -11.28 -11.89 -3.78
N MET A 263 -11.94 -10.73 -3.76
CA MET A 263 -11.70 -9.64 -4.72
C MET A 263 -10.28 -9.05 -4.67
N TRP A 264 -9.61 -9.10 -3.51
CA TRP A 264 -8.33 -8.41 -3.26
C TRP A 264 -7.07 -9.25 -3.50
N THR A 265 -7.25 -10.55 -3.78
CA THR A 265 -6.13 -11.46 -4.07
C THR A 265 -6.40 -12.28 -5.31
N SER A 266 -7.24 -13.32 -5.26
CA SER A 266 -7.53 -14.15 -6.44
C SER A 266 -8.45 -13.47 -7.46
N GLY A 267 -9.17 -12.41 -7.06
CA GLY A 267 -10.03 -11.61 -7.93
C GLY A 267 -9.32 -10.47 -8.67
N MET A 268 -10.12 -9.50 -9.12
CA MET A 268 -9.69 -8.43 -10.04
C MET A 268 -8.84 -7.31 -9.42
N SER A 269 -8.86 -7.15 -8.09
CA SER A 269 -8.08 -6.08 -7.46
C SER A 269 -6.64 -6.51 -7.20
N TYR A 270 -5.71 -5.56 -7.31
CA TYR A 270 -4.29 -5.77 -7.01
C TYR A 270 -3.61 -6.86 -7.87
N LYS A 271 -4.19 -7.16 -9.04
CA LYS A 271 -3.53 -7.86 -10.14
C LYS A 271 -2.76 -6.88 -11.01
N PHE A 272 -1.61 -7.31 -11.52
CA PHE A 272 -0.99 -6.63 -12.65
C PHE A 272 -1.72 -7.06 -13.92
N LEU A 273 -2.27 -6.09 -14.66
CA LEU A 273 -2.86 -6.32 -15.97
C LEU A 273 -1.95 -5.68 -17.02
N PRO A 274 -1.63 -6.39 -18.11
CA PRO A 274 -0.78 -5.83 -19.16
C PRO A 274 -1.33 -4.54 -19.77
N PHE A 275 -0.44 -3.65 -20.22
CA PHE A 275 -0.76 -2.29 -20.69
C PHE A 275 -1.69 -2.24 -21.92
N TRP A 276 -1.81 -3.34 -22.68
CA TRP A 276 -2.74 -3.46 -23.80
C TRP A 276 -4.19 -3.75 -23.36
N ILE A 277 -4.43 -4.14 -22.11
CA ILE A 277 -5.78 -4.33 -21.56
C ILE A 277 -6.37 -2.97 -21.21
N LYS A 278 -7.37 -2.54 -21.99
CA LYS A 278 -8.08 -1.25 -21.84
C LYS A 278 -9.50 -1.37 -21.29
N ASP A 279 -10.03 -2.58 -21.18
CA ASP A 279 -11.33 -2.87 -20.56
C ASP A 279 -11.23 -4.17 -19.74
N LEU A 280 -11.88 -4.19 -18.57
CA LEU A 280 -11.96 -5.38 -17.71
C LEU A 280 -12.96 -6.42 -18.22
N LYS A 281 -13.95 -6.05 -19.04
CA LYS A 281 -14.99 -6.98 -19.53
C LYS A 281 -14.43 -8.19 -20.29
N GLY A 282 -13.27 -8.03 -20.94
CA GLY A 282 -12.60 -9.08 -21.72
C GLY A 282 -11.61 -9.93 -20.93
N VAL A 283 -11.33 -9.59 -19.67
CA VAL A 283 -10.33 -10.30 -18.86
C VAL A 283 -10.94 -11.60 -18.34
N LYS A 284 -10.45 -12.73 -18.88
CA LYS A 284 -10.83 -14.09 -18.46
C LYS A 284 -9.73 -14.69 -17.59
N ASN A 285 -10.08 -15.63 -16.73
CA ASN A 285 -9.14 -16.35 -15.85
C ASN A 285 -8.30 -15.42 -14.96
N ILE A 286 -8.94 -14.40 -14.36
CA ILE A 286 -8.29 -13.40 -13.53
C ILE A 286 -7.48 -14.01 -12.38
N GLU A 287 -7.91 -15.17 -11.89
CA GLU A 287 -7.23 -15.93 -10.85
C GLU A 287 -5.82 -16.39 -11.25
N LYS A 288 -5.52 -16.46 -12.54
CA LYS A 288 -4.20 -16.83 -13.07
C LYS A 288 -3.30 -15.62 -13.32
N GLU A 289 -3.85 -14.41 -13.30
CA GLU A 289 -3.06 -13.20 -13.46
C GLU A 289 -2.19 -12.95 -12.23
N PHE A 290 -1.07 -12.26 -12.43
CA PHE A 290 -0.10 -12.04 -11.37
C PHE A 290 -0.66 -11.13 -10.27
N SER A 291 -0.79 -11.68 -9.05
CA SER A 291 -1.05 -10.91 -7.84
C SER A 291 0.16 -10.08 -7.49
N ILE A 292 0.01 -8.76 -7.42
CA ILE A 292 1.11 -7.87 -7.06
C ILE A 292 1.58 -8.22 -5.64
N GLN A 293 2.85 -8.61 -5.53
CA GLN A 293 3.53 -8.91 -4.26
C GLN A 293 4.49 -7.78 -3.92
N GLU A 294 5.71 -7.83 -4.43
CA GLU A 294 6.71 -6.76 -4.26
C GLU A 294 6.39 -5.52 -5.10
N VAL A 295 6.85 -4.36 -4.64
CA VAL A 295 6.77 -3.09 -5.40
C VAL A 295 8.11 -2.79 -6.08
N PRO A 296 8.09 -2.19 -7.30
CA PRO A 296 9.32 -1.81 -8.00
C PRO A 296 9.99 -0.60 -7.32
N VAL A 297 11.24 -0.33 -7.70
CA VAL A 297 11.94 0.89 -7.28
C VAL A 297 11.16 2.14 -7.68
N THR A 298 11.11 3.11 -6.78
CA THR A 298 10.41 4.38 -6.96
C THR A 298 11.11 5.50 -6.19
N SER A 299 10.92 6.73 -6.63
CA SER A 299 11.38 7.94 -5.95
C SER A 299 10.44 9.10 -6.20
N PHE A 300 10.32 9.99 -5.22
CA PHE A 300 9.44 11.16 -5.25
C PHE A 300 10.16 12.39 -4.74
N ILE A 301 9.93 13.52 -5.41
CA ILE A 301 10.25 14.86 -4.92
C ILE A 301 9.13 15.25 -3.96
N CYS A 302 9.45 15.46 -2.69
CA CYS A 302 8.49 15.78 -1.65
C CYS A 302 8.47 17.27 -1.30
N ASP A 303 9.62 17.91 -1.43
CA ASP A 303 9.83 19.33 -1.15
C ASP A 303 10.80 19.93 -2.18
N VAL A 304 10.48 21.15 -2.63
CA VAL A 304 11.33 21.95 -3.51
C VAL A 304 11.54 23.29 -2.83
N ASN A 305 12.80 23.65 -2.63
CA ASN A 305 13.25 24.91 -2.07
C ASN A 305 12.57 25.29 -0.74
N ASN A 306 12.29 24.30 0.11
CA ASN A 306 11.56 24.48 1.37
C ASN A 306 10.20 25.21 1.19
N GLY A 307 9.56 25.00 0.04
CA GLY A 307 8.29 25.62 -0.35
C GLY A 307 8.40 27.09 -0.78
N VAL A 308 9.59 27.66 -0.84
CA VAL A 308 9.82 29.04 -1.31
C VAL A 308 9.83 29.06 -2.84
N PRO A 309 9.10 29.98 -3.51
CA PRO A 309 9.17 30.15 -4.95
C PRO A 309 10.62 30.31 -5.44
N VAL A 310 10.92 29.73 -6.61
CA VAL A 310 12.25 29.83 -7.21
C VAL A 310 12.32 31.11 -8.02
N SER A 311 13.31 31.95 -7.74
CA SER A 311 13.54 33.23 -8.39
C SER A 311 14.68 33.16 -9.40
N GLU A 312 14.75 34.13 -10.31
CA GLU A 312 15.89 34.26 -11.24
C GLU A 312 17.20 34.64 -10.54
N TYR A 313 17.15 35.06 -9.27
CA TYR A 313 18.33 35.38 -8.48
C TYR A 313 18.93 34.16 -7.79
N ASP A 314 18.16 33.08 -7.63
CA ASP A 314 18.67 31.85 -7.03
C ASP A 314 19.76 31.24 -7.90
N GLU A 315 20.90 30.91 -7.29
CA GLU A 315 22.01 30.22 -7.96
C GLU A 315 21.89 28.70 -7.84
N GLU A 316 21.24 28.25 -6.77
CA GLU A 316 20.96 26.85 -6.46
C GLU A 316 19.66 26.73 -5.66
N ILE A 317 19.04 25.56 -5.73
CA ILE A 317 17.86 25.22 -4.93
C ILE A 317 18.04 23.86 -4.25
N GLU A 318 17.47 23.73 -3.07
CA GLU A 318 17.44 22.46 -2.33
C GLU A 318 16.21 21.64 -2.73
N ILE A 319 16.39 20.35 -2.98
CA ILE A 319 15.31 19.41 -3.29
C ILE A 319 15.40 18.24 -2.32
N LYS A 320 14.29 17.87 -1.69
CA LYS A 320 14.20 16.73 -0.78
C LYS A 320 13.16 15.74 -1.23
N GLY A 321 13.41 14.48 -0.92
CA GLY A 321 12.47 13.43 -1.29
C GLY A 321 12.73 12.10 -0.60
N ILE A 322 11.97 11.12 -1.05
CA ILE A 322 12.09 9.73 -0.61
C ILE A 322 12.31 8.82 -1.81
N ALA A 323 13.00 7.70 -1.59
CA ALA A 323 13.15 6.60 -2.53
C ALA A 323 12.86 5.27 -1.81
N TYR A 324 12.31 4.30 -2.52
CA TYR A 324 11.97 2.99 -1.95
C TYR A 324 11.98 1.92 -3.03
N SER A 325 12.38 0.70 -2.69
CA SER A 325 12.21 -0.49 -3.53
C SER A 325 11.71 -1.64 -2.67
N GLY A 326 10.80 -2.44 -3.22
CA GLY A 326 10.30 -3.64 -2.55
C GLY A 326 11.37 -4.74 -2.43
N GLY A 327 10.98 -5.89 -1.90
CA GLY A 327 11.84 -7.08 -1.81
C GLY A 327 13.13 -6.91 -1.00
N GLY A 328 13.29 -5.82 -0.24
CA GLY A 328 14.46 -5.60 0.63
C GLY A 328 15.67 -5.06 -0.14
N ARG A 329 15.44 -4.52 -1.34
CA ARG A 329 16.49 -3.97 -2.21
C ARG A 329 16.85 -2.56 -1.76
N SER A 330 18.12 -2.34 -1.43
CA SER A 330 18.64 -1.03 -1.04
C SER A 330 18.62 -0.06 -2.21
N ILE A 331 18.41 1.23 -1.95
CA ILE A 331 18.66 2.28 -2.94
C ILE A 331 20.16 2.52 -3.01
N ILE A 332 20.75 2.37 -4.20
CA ILE A 332 22.21 2.49 -4.39
C ILE A 332 22.62 3.81 -5.04
N SER A 333 21.71 4.45 -5.77
CA SER A 333 21.93 5.78 -6.32
C SER A 333 20.63 6.51 -6.61
N LEU A 334 20.72 7.83 -6.63
CA LEU A 334 19.64 8.73 -7.01
C LEU A 334 20.21 9.94 -7.74
N GLY A 335 19.47 10.42 -8.73
CA GLY A 335 19.74 11.70 -9.38
C GLY A 335 18.48 12.52 -9.53
N VAL A 336 18.68 13.84 -9.66
CA VAL A 336 17.64 14.81 -10.01
C VAL A 336 18.03 15.51 -11.29
N THR A 337 17.11 15.63 -12.23
CA THR A 337 17.28 16.44 -13.44
C THR A 337 16.51 17.75 -13.29
N PRO A 338 17.08 18.91 -13.65
CA PRO A 338 16.36 20.19 -13.69
C PRO A 338 15.78 20.55 -15.06
N ASP A 339 16.13 19.79 -16.10
CA ASP A 339 15.91 20.13 -17.51
C ASP A 339 15.17 19.02 -18.27
N GLY A 340 14.34 18.27 -17.54
CA GLY A 340 13.47 17.25 -18.10
C GLY A 340 14.15 15.93 -18.42
N GLY A 341 15.44 15.76 -18.11
CA GLY A 341 16.21 14.52 -18.28
C GLY A 341 17.50 14.68 -19.08
N LYS A 342 17.85 15.90 -19.53
CA LYS A 342 19.04 16.13 -20.36
C LYS A 342 20.33 16.07 -19.52
N THR A 343 20.30 16.66 -18.33
CA THR A 343 21.39 16.62 -17.35
C THR A 343 20.91 16.09 -16.01
N TRP A 344 21.84 15.58 -15.20
CA TRP A 344 21.56 14.96 -13.91
C TRP A 344 22.52 15.48 -12.86
N VAL A 345 21.97 15.89 -11.73
CA VAL A 345 22.68 16.22 -10.51
C VAL A 345 22.59 15.02 -9.57
N PRO A 346 23.71 14.49 -9.06
CA PRO A 346 23.69 13.40 -8.08
C PRO A 346 22.98 13.84 -6.80
N GLY A 347 22.07 13.01 -6.30
CA GLY A 347 21.48 13.18 -4.97
C GLY A 347 22.36 12.56 -3.88
N ILE A 348 22.23 13.06 -2.66
CA ILE A 348 22.82 12.49 -1.45
C ILE A 348 21.75 11.59 -0.82
N LEU A 349 22.05 10.30 -0.66
CA LEU A 349 21.22 9.40 0.13
C LEU A 349 21.49 9.67 1.62
N GLU A 350 20.45 9.75 2.43
CA GLU A 350 20.48 10.12 3.85
C GLU A 350 19.96 8.95 4.70
N ASP A 351 19.00 9.22 5.59
CA ASP A 351 18.40 8.22 6.48
C ASP A 351 17.86 7.02 5.68
N GLY A 352 18.18 5.81 6.15
CA GLY A 352 17.80 4.58 5.49
C GLY A 352 18.76 4.09 4.40
N LYS A 353 19.88 4.77 4.14
CA LYS A 353 20.88 4.30 3.16
C LYS A 353 21.69 3.08 3.62
N ASP A 354 21.95 2.96 4.93
CA ASP A 354 22.82 1.90 5.51
C ASP A 354 22.01 0.70 6.04
N GLN A 355 20.81 0.47 5.50
CA GLN A 355 20.02 -0.71 5.85
C GLN A 355 20.72 -2.00 5.43
N ILE A 356 20.43 -3.10 6.14
CA ILE A 356 21.02 -4.41 5.88
C ILE A 356 20.68 -4.84 4.43
N PRO A 357 21.66 -5.19 3.60
CA PRO A 357 21.41 -5.66 2.23
C PRO A 357 20.47 -6.88 2.21
N GLY A 358 19.44 -6.83 1.35
CA GLY A 358 18.39 -7.85 1.28
C GLY A 358 17.29 -7.68 2.35
N GLN A 359 17.44 -6.72 3.27
CA GLN A 359 16.50 -6.37 4.33
C GLN A 359 16.29 -4.85 4.42
N ALA A 360 16.44 -4.12 3.29
CA ALA A 360 16.12 -2.70 3.21
C ALA A 360 14.60 -2.51 3.11
N TRP A 361 13.92 -2.59 4.25
CA TRP A 361 12.46 -2.58 4.37
C TRP A 361 11.84 -1.20 4.46
N ALA A 362 12.65 -0.19 4.78
CA ALA A 362 12.22 1.20 4.91
C ALA A 362 12.70 2.04 3.73
N TRP A 363 12.05 3.17 3.51
CA TRP A 363 12.43 4.17 2.53
C TRP A 363 13.84 4.73 2.84
N THR A 364 14.41 5.36 1.83
CA THR A 364 15.65 6.12 1.93
C THR A 364 15.32 7.58 1.67
N PHE A 365 15.63 8.45 2.63
CA PHE A 365 15.57 9.89 2.42
C PHE A 365 16.72 10.33 1.53
N TRP A 366 16.50 11.39 0.76
CA TRP A 366 17.53 11.96 -0.08
C TRP A 366 17.34 13.46 -0.22
N SER A 367 18.46 14.15 -0.43
CA SER A 367 18.53 15.56 -0.77
C SER A 367 19.38 15.79 -2.02
N CYS A 368 19.16 16.90 -2.70
CA CYS A 368 19.94 17.30 -3.86
C CYS A 368 19.95 18.82 -3.96
N THR A 369 21.14 19.41 -4.05
CA THR A 369 21.33 20.83 -4.34
C THR A 369 21.51 21.00 -5.84
N VAL A 370 20.50 21.58 -6.50
CA VAL A 370 20.45 21.71 -7.95
C VAL A 370 20.87 23.13 -8.35
N PRO A 371 21.92 23.30 -9.17
CA PRO A 371 22.29 24.60 -9.70
C PRO A 371 21.23 25.14 -10.66
N VAL A 372 20.80 26.38 -10.45
CA VAL A 372 19.89 27.11 -11.35
C VAL A 372 20.74 27.85 -12.37
N THR A 373 21.13 27.14 -13.43
CA THR A 373 22.02 27.68 -14.47
C THR A 373 21.37 28.81 -15.26
N LYS A 374 22.19 29.62 -15.94
CA LYS A 374 21.71 30.70 -16.82
C LYS A 374 20.73 30.19 -17.88
N GLU A 375 20.98 29.03 -18.47
CA GLU A 375 20.08 28.41 -19.47
C GLU A 375 18.72 28.08 -18.85
N LEU A 376 18.68 27.56 -17.63
CA LEU A 376 17.43 27.26 -16.92
C LEU A 376 16.64 28.55 -16.63
N LYS A 377 17.31 29.62 -16.20
CA LYS A 377 16.71 30.95 -15.99
C LYS A 377 16.12 31.51 -17.28
N GLU A 378 16.85 31.41 -18.40
CA GLU A 378 16.38 31.84 -19.71
C GLU A 378 15.15 31.03 -20.19
N ASN A 379 15.08 29.74 -19.87
CA ASN A 379 13.91 28.89 -20.12
C ASN A 379 12.70 29.24 -19.23
N GLY A 380 12.91 29.98 -18.13
CA GLY A 380 11.86 30.50 -17.24
C GLY A 380 11.15 29.45 -16.38
N LYS A 381 11.64 28.21 -16.36
CA LYS A 381 11.10 27.12 -15.55
C LYS A 381 12.12 26.01 -15.34
N LEU A 382 11.94 25.26 -14.26
CA LEU A 382 12.61 24.00 -13.98
C LEU A 382 11.66 22.85 -14.29
N GLU A 383 12.15 21.85 -15.03
CA GLU A 383 11.46 20.59 -15.28
C GLU A 383 12.11 19.51 -14.42
N LEU A 384 11.80 19.54 -13.12
CA LEU A 384 12.41 18.67 -12.13
C LEU A 384 11.94 17.23 -12.31
N ALA A 385 12.84 16.26 -12.22
CA ALA A 385 12.46 14.86 -12.03
C ALA A 385 13.46 14.07 -11.19
N SER A 386 12.98 13.12 -10.37
CA SER A 386 13.85 12.20 -9.61
C SER A 386 13.91 10.80 -10.24
N ARG A 387 15.08 10.17 -10.16
CA ARG A 387 15.30 8.78 -10.59
C ARG A 387 16.21 8.05 -9.62
N ALA A 388 15.72 6.95 -9.05
CA ALA A 388 16.49 6.04 -8.22
C ALA A 388 16.95 4.78 -8.99
N VAL A 389 17.99 4.14 -8.45
CA VAL A 389 18.43 2.80 -8.83
C VAL A 389 18.55 1.95 -7.57
N ASP A 390 18.03 0.72 -7.61
CA ASP A 390 18.12 -0.22 -6.48
C ASP A 390 19.28 -1.22 -6.62
N SER A 391 19.48 -2.05 -5.59
CA SER A 391 20.57 -3.03 -5.53
C SER A 391 20.46 -4.16 -6.56
N ALA A 392 19.34 -4.27 -7.29
CA ALA A 392 19.21 -5.17 -8.43
C ALA A 392 19.50 -4.44 -9.76
N CYS A 393 20.04 -3.22 -9.69
CA CYS A 393 20.24 -2.30 -10.82
C CYS A 393 18.95 -1.96 -11.57
N SER A 394 17.78 -2.15 -10.93
CA SER A 394 16.50 -1.73 -11.51
C SER A 394 16.37 -0.22 -11.41
N SER A 395 15.73 0.41 -12.39
CA SER A 395 15.46 1.85 -12.36
C SER A 395 14.06 2.17 -12.88
N GLN A 396 13.71 3.45 -12.78
CA GLN A 396 12.41 4.00 -13.11
C GLN A 396 12.34 4.39 -14.60
N PRO A 397 11.22 4.10 -15.29
CA PRO A 397 11.00 4.56 -16.65
C PRO A 397 10.80 6.08 -16.68
N GLU A 398 11.30 6.71 -17.73
CA GLU A 398 11.19 8.17 -17.93
C GLU A 398 9.75 8.66 -18.12
N ARG A 399 8.98 7.84 -18.83
CA ARG A 399 7.68 8.18 -19.39
C ARG A 399 6.55 7.56 -18.57
N THR A 400 5.68 8.42 -18.03
CA THR A 400 4.53 8.01 -17.21
C THR A 400 3.51 7.20 -18.01
N ASP A 401 3.36 7.44 -19.32
CA ASP A 401 2.43 6.70 -20.16
C ASP A 401 2.84 5.23 -20.36
N LEU A 402 4.14 4.90 -20.25
CA LEU A 402 4.63 3.52 -20.29
C LEU A 402 4.26 2.73 -19.03
N CYS A 403 3.93 3.41 -17.93
CA CYS A 403 3.43 2.80 -16.70
C CYS A 403 1.90 2.66 -16.67
N TRP A 404 1.18 3.18 -17.67
CA TRP A 404 -0.27 3.19 -17.64
C TRP A 404 -0.84 1.77 -17.68
N ASN A 405 -1.81 1.52 -16.82
CA ASN A 405 -2.68 0.35 -16.84
C ASN A 405 -4.07 0.74 -16.33
N ILE A 406 -5.09 -0.02 -16.70
CA ILE A 406 -6.49 0.31 -16.40
C ILE A 406 -6.80 0.48 -14.90
N ARG A 407 -6.02 -0.16 -14.01
CA ARG A 407 -6.17 -0.05 -12.55
C ARG A 407 -5.36 1.10 -11.94
N GLY A 408 -4.50 1.74 -12.74
CA GLY A 408 -3.59 2.80 -12.31
C GLY A 408 -2.76 2.37 -11.09
N VAL A 409 -2.21 1.16 -11.12
CA VAL A 409 -1.33 0.64 -10.06
C VAL A 409 0.13 0.62 -10.54
N LEU A 410 1.08 0.59 -9.61
CA LEU A 410 2.52 0.48 -9.88
C LEU A 410 3.07 1.62 -10.75
N ASN A 411 2.61 2.86 -10.55
CA ASN A 411 3.26 4.01 -11.17
C ASN A 411 4.65 4.21 -10.54
N ASN A 412 5.68 3.78 -11.25
CA ASN A 412 7.08 3.96 -10.85
C ASN A 412 7.86 4.84 -11.83
N SER A 413 7.19 5.57 -12.73
CA SER A 413 7.85 6.52 -13.61
C SER A 413 8.57 7.63 -12.84
N TRP A 414 9.46 8.39 -13.49
CA TRP A 414 10.08 9.55 -12.85
C TRP A 414 9.01 10.47 -12.27
N HIS A 415 9.16 10.89 -11.02
CA HIS A 415 8.28 11.89 -10.45
C HIS A 415 8.67 13.26 -10.96
N ARG A 416 7.77 13.93 -11.67
CA ARG A 416 8.03 15.21 -12.34
C ARG A 416 7.34 16.35 -11.62
N VAL A 417 8.05 17.45 -11.43
CA VAL A 417 7.52 18.71 -10.89
C VAL A 417 7.98 19.84 -11.81
N ILE A 418 7.03 20.62 -12.34
CA ILE A 418 7.34 21.81 -13.15
C ILE A 418 7.23 23.03 -12.25
N ILE A 419 8.33 23.76 -12.10
CA ILE A 419 8.41 24.96 -11.25
C ILE A 419 8.73 26.17 -12.13
N PRO A 420 7.89 27.20 -12.21
CA PRO A 420 8.25 28.44 -12.88
C PRO A 420 9.38 29.14 -12.11
N ILE A 421 10.27 29.82 -12.85
CA ILE A 421 11.26 30.72 -12.27
C ILE A 421 10.68 32.13 -12.30
N GLU A 422 10.46 32.71 -11.13
CA GLU A 422 9.93 34.06 -10.98
C GLU A 422 10.98 35.08 -11.40
N LYS A 423 10.57 36.02 -12.27
CA LYS A 423 11.40 37.17 -12.63
C LYS A 423 11.24 38.24 -11.55
N GLY A 424 12.33 38.90 -11.19
CA GLY A 424 12.29 40.06 -10.30
C GLY A 424 11.42 41.17 -10.91
N GLU A 425 10.62 41.82 -10.05
CA GLU A 425 9.87 43.04 -10.41
C GLU A 425 10.79 44.23 -10.67
#